data_AF-A0A937ZYE9-F1
#
_entry.id   AF-A0A937ZYE9-F1
#
_cell.length_a   1.000
_cell.length_b   1.000
_cell.length_c   1.000
_cell.angle_alpha   90.00
_cell.angle_beta   90.00
_cell.angle_gamma   90.00
#
_symmetry.space_group_name_H-M   'P 1'
#
loop_
_entity.id
_entity.type
_entity.pdbx_description
1 polymer ?
#
loop_
_entity_poly.entity_id
_entity_poly.type
_entity_poly.pdbx_seq_one_letter_code
_entity_poly.pdbx_strand_id
1 'polypeptide(L)'
;VRQRGMTKPVVTAEQAAREIHASPGRSALVFGPERSGLETGVVALARSILTVPVNPEFGSLNLAQAVILCAYEWSKASCLALPKGEEQLPPAPQEELEGLIGHFEALLEPKNYFWPASRAEANRRTLRNVLTRPGWNHLEVRTLRGLLSFLEREPRKGD
;
A
#
# COMPACT_ATOMS: atom_id res chain seq x y z
N VAL A 1 22.83 20.83 -1.15
CA VAL A 1 23.57 22.11 -1.32
C VAL A 1 23.67 22.43 -2.82
N ARG A 2 23.03 23.51 -3.31
CA ARG A 2 23.24 24.02 -4.68
C ARG A 2 24.51 24.87 -4.68
N GLN A 3 25.61 24.36 -5.24
CA GLN A 3 26.82 25.17 -5.44
C GLN A 3 26.59 26.16 -6.59
N ARG A 4 26.89 27.43 -6.35
CA ARG A 4 26.82 28.50 -7.35
C ARG A 4 27.72 28.16 -8.55
N GLY A 5 27.16 28.17 -9.76
CA GLY A 5 27.91 28.03 -11.03
C GLY A 5 27.66 26.75 -11.82
N MET A 6 27.02 25.72 -11.27
CA MET A 6 26.66 24.51 -12.01
C MET A 6 25.14 24.29 -12.03
N THR A 7 24.50 24.58 -13.17
CA THR A 7 23.08 24.30 -13.44
C THR A 7 22.91 22.89 -13.97
N LYS A 8 23.10 21.88 -13.11
CA LYS A 8 22.78 20.48 -13.43
C LYS A 8 21.40 20.11 -12.86
N PRO A 9 20.61 19.27 -13.55
CA PRO A 9 19.37 18.75 -13.00
C PRO A 9 19.67 17.97 -11.73
N VAL A 10 18.89 18.24 -10.69
CA VAL A 10 18.94 17.48 -9.43
C VAL A 10 17.81 16.47 -9.46
N VAL A 11 18.15 15.20 -9.28
CA VAL A 11 17.23 14.07 -9.33
C VAL A 11 17.25 13.29 -8.03
N THR A 12 16.14 12.64 -7.71
CA THR A 12 16.10 11.65 -6.62
C THR A 12 16.68 10.31 -7.08
N ALA A 13 16.96 9.40 -6.13
CA ALA A 13 17.39 8.04 -6.46
C ALA A 13 16.34 7.27 -7.28
N GLU A 14 15.04 7.46 -7.01
CA GLU A 14 13.94 6.88 -7.78
C GLU A 14 13.92 7.39 -9.24
N GLN A 15 14.08 8.72 -9.42
CA GLN A 15 14.13 9.33 -10.75
C GLN A 15 15.34 8.85 -11.54
N ALA A 16 16.52 8.84 -10.91
CA ALA A 16 17.74 8.33 -11.53
C ALA A 16 17.60 6.86 -11.92
N ALA A 17 16.99 6.02 -11.08
CA ALA A 17 16.73 4.62 -11.41
C ALA A 17 15.88 4.46 -12.67
N ARG A 18 14.78 5.21 -12.78
CA ARG A 18 13.92 5.21 -13.99
C ARG A 18 14.67 5.67 -15.23
N GLU A 19 15.45 6.73 -15.12
CA GLU A 19 16.28 7.24 -16.23
C GLU A 19 17.33 6.22 -16.67
N ILE A 20 17.97 5.52 -15.73
CA ILE A 20 18.96 4.48 -16.01
C ILE A 20 18.33 3.32 -16.78
N HIS A 21 17.15 2.85 -16.36
CA HIS A 21 16.44 1.75 -17.04
C HIS A 21 15.89 2.13 -18.41
N ALA A 22 15.49 3.40 -18.60
CA ALA A 22 15.00 3.89 -19.89
C ALA A 22 16.13 4.24 -20.88
N SER A 23 17.35 4.42 -20.40
CA SER A 23 18.50 4.78 -21.24
C SER A 23 19.01 3.57 -22.02
N PRO A 24 19.20 3.66 -23.35
CA PRO A 24 19.73 2.57 -24.17
C PRO A 24 21.23 2.33 -23.99
N GLY A 25 21.94 3.24 -23.30
CA GLY A 25 23.39 3.18 -23.10
C GLY A 25 23.79 2.80 -21.68
N ARG A 26 25.10 2.57 -21.47
CA ARG A 26 25.66 2.35 -20.14
C ARG A 26 25.51 3.60 -19.27
N SER A 27 25.05 3.39 -18.04
CA SER A 27 24.93 4.44 -17.02
C SER A 27 25.89 4.16 -15.87
N ALA A 28 26.36 5.22 -15.20
CA ALA A 28 27.23 5.11 -14.03
C ALA A 28 26.72 6.02 -12.92
N LEU A 29 26.67 5.48 -11.70
CA LEU A 29 26.51 6.25 -10.48
C LEU A 29 27.89 6.43 -9.85
N VAL A 30 28.30 7.66 -9.60
CA VAL A 30 29.62 8.00 -9.06
C VAL A 30 29.44 8.46 -7.62
N PHE A 31 30.20 7.84 -6.70
CA PHE A 31 30.20 8.17 -5.29
C PHE A 31 31.58 8.66 -4.87
N GLY A 32 31.61 9.70 -4.02
CA GLY A 32 32.86 10.24 -3.48
C GLY A 32 33.21 9.62 -2.13
N PRO A 33 34.45 9.85 -1.63
CA PRO A 33 34.82 9.45 -0.27
C PRO A 33 33.90 10.07 0.78
N GLU A 34 33.60 9.34 1.86
CA GLU A 34 32.60 9.72 2.86
C GLU A 34 32.82 11.10 3.49
N ARG A 35 34.08 11.44 3.78
CA ARG A 35 34.42 12.71 4.45
C ARG A 35 34.46 13.92 3.52
N SER A 36 34.86 13.72 2.27
CA SER A 36 35.17 14.81 1.34
C SER A 36 34.18 14.94 0.18
N GLY A 37 33.33 13.95 -0.04
CA GLY A 37 32.40 13.90 -1.15
C GLY A 37 33.11 13.86 -2.51
N LEU A 38 32.37 14.19 -3.58
CA LEU A 38 32.91 14.26 -4.93
C LEU A 38 33.63 15.59 -5.15
N GLU A 39 34.80 15.52 -5.79
CA GLU A 39 35.49 16.71 -6.28
C GLU A 39 34.64 17.43 -7.33
N THR A 40 34.70 18.77 -7.34
CA THR A 40 33.95 19.62 -8.28
C THR A 40 34.20 19.22 -9.74
N GLY A 41 35.43 18.82 -10.09
CA GLY A 41 35.77 18.35 -11.43
C GLY A 41 35.03 17.06 -11.83
N VAL A 42 34.85 16.13 -10.90
CA VAL A 42 34.07 14.90 -11.11
C VAL A 42 32.58 15.21 -11.23
N VAL A 43 32.06 16.11 -10.38
CA VAL A 43 30.67 16.58 -10.46
C VAL A 43 30.40 17.25 -11.81
N ALA A 44 31.37 18.00 -12.35
CA ALA A 44 31.25 18.67 -13.65
C ALA A 44 31.07 17.69 -14.83
N LEU A 45 31.63 16.48 -14.75
CA LEU A 45 31.49 15.43 -15.76
C LEU A 45 30.12 14.74 -15.74
N ALA A 46 29.46 14.71 -14.57
CA ALA A 46 28.16 14.04 -14.42
C ALA A 46 27.03 14.79 -15.14
N ARG A 47 26.06 14.08 -15.71
CA ARG A 47 24.90 14.72 -16.38
C ARG A 47 23.88 15.30 -15.41
N SER A 48 23.70 14.63 -14.27
CA SER A 48 22.74 14.98 -13.23
C SER A 48 23.38 14.85 -11.84
N ILE A 49 22.79 15.51 -10.85
CA ILE A 49 23.17 15.40 -9.44
C ILE A 49 22.09 14.59 -8.75
N LEU A 50 22.44 13.42 -8.23
CA LEU A 50 21.55 12.62 -7.41
C LEU A 50 21.59 13.14 -5.97
N THR A 51 20.43 13.48 -5.41
CA THR A 51 20.30 13.84 -3.99
C THR A 51 19.28 12.94 -3.32
N VAL A 52 19.68 12.29 -2.23
CA VAL A 52 18.77 11.57 -1.35
C VAL A 52 18.15 12.58 -0.38
N PRO A 53 16.80 12.68 -0.30
CA PRO A 53 16.16 13.55 0.68
C PRO A 53 16.42 13.01 2.08
N VAL A 54 17.20 13.75 2.85
CA VAL A 54 17.54 13.45 4.25
C VAL A 54 17.14 14.62 5.13
N ASN A 55 17.11 14.40 6.45
CA ASN A 55 16.86 15.48 7.40
C ASN A 55 17.87 16.63 7.15
N PRO A 56 17.43 17.87 6.87
CA PRO A 56 18.33 19.00 6.65
C PRO A 56 19.29 19.28 7.80
N GLU A 57 18.92 18.93 9.04
CA GLU A 57 19.76 19.08 10.23
C GLU A 57 20.86 18.00 10.33
N PHE A 58 20.67 16.87 9.63
CA PHE A 58 21.61 15.74 9.57
C PHE A 58 21.76 15.27 8.13
N GLY A 59 22.30 16.16 7.29
CA GLY A 59 22.31 16.02 5.84
C GLY A 59 23.34 15.05 5.24
N SER A 60 24.00 14.22 6.06
CA SER A 60 25.05 13.30 5.60
C SER A 60 24.65 11.85 5.81
N LEU A 61 24.73 11.06 4.75
CA LEU A 61 24.64 9.61 4.80
C LEU A 61 26.04 9.02 4.75
N ASN A 62 26.24 7.91 5.45
CA ASN A 62 27.42 7.09 5.22
C ASN A 62 27.46 6.62 3.75
N LEU A 63 28.66 6.41 3.20
CA LEU A 63 28.84 5.98 1.81
C LEU A 63 28.06 4.70 1.48
N ALA A 64 28.12 3.69 2.35
CA ALA A 64 27.39 2.43 2.15
C ALA A 64 25.86 2.65 2.15
N GLN A 65 25.36 3.59 2.97
CA GLN A 65 23.95 3.96 3.00
C GLN A 65 23.51 4.66 1.71
N ALA A 66 24.33 5.56 1.18
CA ALA A 66 24.05 6.20 -0.11
C ALA A 66 24.03 5.18 -1.26
N VAL A 67 25.00 4.26 -1.27
CA VAL A 67 25.10 3.19 -2.28
C VAL A 67 23.90 2.25 -2.21
N ILE A 68 23.53 1.76 -1.02
CA ILE A 68 22.41 0.80 -0.89
C ILE A 68 21.07 1.43 -1.28
N LEU A 69 20.83 2.70 -0.96
CA LEU A 69 19.60 3.40 -1.37
C LEU A 69 19.51 3.52 -2.90
N CYS A 70 20.61 3.87 -3.57
CA CYS A 70 20.64 3.94 -5.02
C CYS A 70 20.45 2.55 -5.66
N ALA A 71 21.13 1.53 -5.12
CA ALA A 71 21.00 0.15 -5.60
C ALA A 71 19.59 -0.40 -5.41
N TYR A 72 18.95 -0.09 -4.28
CA TYR A 72 17.57 -0.49 -3.98
C TYR A 72 16.57 0.20 -4.92
N GLU A 73 16.69 1.51 -5.14
CA GLU A 73 15.83 2.22 -6.09
C GLU A 73 16.00 1.68 -7.52
N TRP A 74 17.24 1.38 -7.91
CA TRP A 74 17.52 0.74 -9.20
C TRP A 74 16.93 -0.67 -9.29
N SER A 75 16.98 -1.45 -8.23
CA SER A 75 16.52 -2.84 -8.23
C SER A 75 15.00 -2.97 -8.30
N LYS A 76 14.23 -2.00 -7.77
CA LYS A 76 12.76 -1.99 -7.82
C LYS A 76 12.19 -1.96 -9.24
N ALA A 77 12.93 -1.42 -10.20
CA ALA A 77 12.51 -1.39 -11.60
C ALA A 77 12.81 -2.70 -12.34
N SER A 78 13.70 -3.54 -11.80
CA SER A 78 13.76 -4.95 -12.17
C SER A 78 12.61 -5.65 -11.46
N CYS A 79 11.82 -6.48 -12.16
CA CYS A 79 10.82 -7.34 -11.52
C CYS A 79 11.50 -8.39 -10.63
N LEU A 80 12.04 -7.98 -9.49
CA LEU A 80 12.52 -8.89 -8.46
C LEU A 80 11.29 -9.60 -7.90
N ALA A 81 11.29 -10.93 -8.00
CA ALA A 81 10.22 -11.74 -7.44
C ALA A 81 10.19 -11.54 -5.92
N LEU A 82 9.21 -10.78 -5.44
CA LEU A 82 8.84 -10.82 -4.04
C LEU A 82 8.31 -12.22 -3.74
N PRO A 83 8.56 -12.77 -2.53
CA PRO A 83 7.79 -13.92 -2.07
C PRO A 83 6.33 -13.55 -2.25
N LYS A 84 5.61 -14.27 -3.11
CA LYS A 84 4.17 -14.08 -3.24
C LYS A 84 3.61 -14.36 -1.86
N GLY A 85 3.06 -13.34 -1.20
CA GLY A 85 2.27 -13.56 0.01
C GLY A 85 1.18 -14.59 -0.29
N GLU A 86 0.64 -15.22 0.75
CA GLU A 86 -0.48 -16.15 0.59
C GLU A 86 -1.54 -15.54 -0.33
N GLU A 87 -1.91 -16.30 -1.36
CA GLU A 87 -2.84 -15.86 -2.38
C GLU A 87 -4.20 -15.62 -1.70
N GLN A 88 -4.57 -14.35 -1.56
CA GLN A 88 -5.85 -13.98 -0.98
C GLN A 88 -6.95 -14.48 -1.91
N LEU A 89 -7.90 -15.25 -1.36
CA LEU A 89 -9.08 -15.66 -2.10
C LEU A 89 -9.82 -14.41 -2.61
N PRO A 90 -10.33 -14.44 -3.85
CA PRO A 90 -11.09 -13.31 -4.38
C PRO A 90 -12.37 -13.08 -3.55
N PRO A 91 -12.92 -11.85 -3.59
CA PRO A 91 -14.22 -11.57 -3.00
C PRO A 91 -15.30 -12.54 -3.50
N ALA A 92 -16.23 -12.90 -2.62
CA ALA A 92 -17.37 -13.73 -2.94
C ALA A 92 -18.25 -13.05 -4.02
N PRO A 93 -18.97 -13.81 -4.85
CA PRO A 93 -19.98 -13.32 -5.75
C PRO A 93 -20.98 -12.45 -5.03
N GLN A 94 -21.47 -11.44 -5.76
CA GLN A 94 -22.44 -10.49 -5.23
C GLN A 94 -23.66 -11.19 -4.59
N GLU A 95 -24.12 -12.29 -5.18
CA GLU A 95 -25.25 -13.07 -4.66
C GLU A 95 -25.02 -13.59 -3.23
N GLU A 96 -23.81 -14.05 -2.90
CA GLU A 96 -23.50 -14.54 -1.55
C GLU A 96 -23.45 -13.40 -0.54
N LEU A 97 -22.90 -12.25 -0.95
CA LEU A 97 -22.88 -11.05 -0.13
C LEU A 97 -24.29 -10.50 0.10
N GLU A 98 -25.15 -10.45 -0.93
CA GLU A 98 -26.56 -10.08 -0.78
C GLU A 98 -27.29 -11.04 0.16
N GLY A 99 -27.00 -12.35 0.05
CA GLY A 99 -27.53 -13.36 0.97
C GLY A 99 -27.11 -13.12 2.42
N LEU A 100 -25.87 -12.71 2.67
CA LEU A 100 -25.40 -12.33 4.01
C LEU A 100 -26.09 -11.06 4.53
N ILE A 101 -26.18 -10.02 3.71
CA ILE A 101 -26.83 -8.75 4.07
C ILE A 101 -28.31 -9.00 4.39
N GLY A 102 -29.01 -9.75 3.55
CA GLY A 102 -30.41 -10.12 3.77
C GLY A 102 -30.61 -10.92 5.06
N HIS A 103 -29.68 -11.81 5.40
CA HIS A 103 -29.73 -12.56 6.65
C HIS A 103 -29.57 -11.64 7.88
N PHE A 104 -28.65 -10.68 7.84
CA PHE A 104 -28.54 -9.65 8.89
C PHE A 104 -29.83 -8.83 9.03
N GLU A 105 -30.38 -8.37 7.91
CA GLU A 105 -31.61 -7.57 7.93
C GLU A 105 -32.79 -8.36 8.51
N ALA A 106 -32.96 -9.63 8.11
CA ALA A 106 -34.01 -10.51 8.62
C ALA A 106 -33.88 -10.76 10.14
N LEU A 107 -32.65 -10.91 10.65
CA LEU A 107 -32.40 -11.12 12.08
C LEU A 107 -32.63 -9.86 12.91
N LEU A 108 -32.35 -8.68 12.34
CA LEU A 108 -32.45 -7.38 13.02
C LEU A 108 -33.85 -6.77 12.97
N GLU A 109 -34.65 -7.08 11.94
CA GLU A 109 -36.03 -6.61 11.79
C GLU A 109 -36.92 -6.89 13.01
N PRO A 110 -37.08 -8.14 13.50
CA PRO A 110 -37.94 -8.44 14.64
C PRO A 110 -37.44 -7.82 15.95
N LYS A 111 -36.17 -7.40 16.01
CA LYS A 111 -35.56 -6.73 17.16
C LYS A 111 -35.74 -5.20 17.13
N ASN A 112 -36.50 -4.67 16.17
CA ASN A 112 -36.77 -3.24 15.98
C ASN A 112 -35.50 -2.37 15.78
N TYR A 113 -34.43 -2.93 15.22
CA TYR A 113 -33.18 -2.19 14.98
C TYR A 113 -33.36 -1.01 13.99
N PHE A 114 -34.24 -1.15 13.01
CA PHE A 114 -34.45 -0.14 11.96
C PHE A 114 -35.48 0.95 12.34
N TRP A 115 -35.89 1.03 13.60
CA TRP A 115 -36.80 2.08 14.08
C TRP A 115 -36.05 3.38 14.46
N PRO A 116 -36.59 4.58 14.20
CA PRO A 116 -37.87 4.91 13.57
C PRO A 116 -37.85 4.77 12.04
N ALA A 117 -39.02 4.56 11.43
CA ALA A 117 -39.17 4.33 9.99
C ALA A 117 -38.53 5.42 9.09
N SER A 118 -38.45 6.66 9.57
CA SER A 118 -37.79 7.76 8.86
C SER A 118 -36.28 7.55 8.63
N ARG A 119 -35.63 6.69 9.44
CA ARG A 119 -34.19 6.38 9.34
C ARG A 119 -33.90 4.95 8.90
N ALA A 120 -34.93 4.09 8.76
CA ALA A 120 -34.77 2.68 8.43
C ALA A 120 -33.89 2.46 7.17
N GLU A 121 -34.20 3.18 6.09
CA GLU A 121 -33.48 3.07 4.82
C GLU A 121 -32.03 3.55 4.92
N ALA A 122 -31.76 4.61 5.68
CA ALA A 122 -30.40 5.10 5.92
C ALA A 122 -29.57 4.09 6.74
N ASN A 123 -30.20 3.44 7.72
CA ASN A 123 -29.56 2.41 8.54
C ASN A 123 -29.25 1.14 7.72
N ARG A 124 -30.17 0.69 6.85
CA ARG A 124 -29.91 -0.45 5.93
C ARG A 124 -28.75 -0.17 4.98
N ARG A 125 -28.70 1.03 4.39
CA ARG A 125 -27.57 1.44 3.54
C ARG A 125 -26.25 1.46 4.31
N THR A 126 -26.27 1.93 5.55
CA THR A 126 -25.08 1.95 6.41
C THR A 126 -24.59 0.53 6.71
N LEU A 127 -25.51 -0.38 7.08
CA LEU A 127 -25.22 -1.79 7.30
C LEU A 127 -24.62 -2.45 6.05
N ARG A 128 -25.25 -2.24 4.88
CA ARG A 128 -24.75 -2.71 3.58
C ARG A 128 -23.32 -2.22 3.31
N ASN A 129 -23.04 -0.94 3.54
CA ASN A 129 -21.71 -0.38 3.32
C ASN A 129 -20.65 -1.00 4.24
N VAL A 130 -21.00 -1.21 5.51
CA VAL A 130 -20.12 -1.89 6.48
C VAL A 130 -19.82 -3.32 6.05
N LEU A 131 -20.82 -4.04 5.54
CA LEU A 131 -20.67 -5.43 5.11
C LEU A 131 -20.00 -5.56 3.73
N THR A 132 -20.07 -4.56 2.86
CA THR A 132 -19.49 -4.62 1.50
C THR A 132 -18.00 -4.23 1.50
N ARG A 133 -17.61 -3.24 2.31
CA ARG A 133 -16.24 -2.67 2.32
C ARG A 133 -15.10 -3.68 2.51
N PRO A 134 -15.24 -4.75 3.33
CA PRO A 134 -14.14 -5.69 3.57
C PRO A 134 -13.78 -6.58 2.38
N GLY A 135 -14.68 -6.77 1.40
CA GLY A 135 -14.42 -7.64 0.24
C GLY A 135 -14.30 -9.12 0.60
N TRP A 136 -15.20 -9.61 1.48
CA TRP A 136 -15.17 -10.97 2.01
C TRP A 136 -15.09 -12.04 0.93
N ASN A 137 -14.29 -13.08 1.16
CA ASN A 137 -14.32 -14.28 0.32
C ASN A 137 -15.47 -15.23 0.73
N HIS A 138 -15.71 -16.25 -0.09
CA HIS A 138 -16.78 -17.23 0.12
C HIS A 138 -16.76 -17.92 1.51
N LEU A 139 -15.57 -18.23 2.04
CA LEU A 139 -15.41 -18.91 3.32
C LEU A 139 -15.81 -17.99 4.48
N GLU A 140 -15.43 -16.71 4.39
CA GLU A 140 -15.79 -15.69 5.37
C GLU A 140 -17.29 -15.41 5.37
N VAL A 141 -17.90 -15.26 4.18
CA VAL A 141 -19.35 -15.10 4.04
C VAL A 141 -20.09 -16.29 4.65
N ARG A 142 -19.66 -17.52 4.34
CA ARG A 142 -20.22 -18.74 4.92
C ARG A 142 -20.08 -18.78 6.43
N THR A 143 -18.94 -18.34 6.96
CA THR A 143 -18.67 -18.29 8.41
C THR A 143 -19.60 -17.30 9.10
N LEU A 144 -19.74 -16.08 8.57
CA LEU A 144 -20.65 -15.06 9.09
C LEU A 144 -22.10 -15.54 9.05
N ARG A 145 -22.55 -16.16 7.96
CA ARG A 145 -23.89 -16.76 7.89
C ARG A 145 -24.10 -17.89 8.90
N GLY A 146 -23.07 -18.68 9.19
CA GLY A 146 -23.09 -19.69 10.23
C GLY A 146 -23.27 -19.09 11.63
N LEU A 147 -22.55 -17.99 11.92
CA LEU A 147 -22.69 -17.24 13.17
C LEU A 147 -24.10 -16.65 13.32
N LEU A 148 -24.64 -16.05 12.26
CA LEU A 148 -26.02 -15.55 12.27
C LEU A 148 -27.02 -16.67 12.55
N SER A 149 -26.89 -17.80 11.86
CA SER A 149 -27.75 -18.97 12.08
C SER A 149 -27.67 -19.51 13.52
N PHE A 150 -26.51 -19.37 14.16
CA PHE A 150 -26.34 -19.72 15.58
C PHE A 150 -27.04 -18.72 16.50
N LEU A 151 -26.94 -17.41 16.20
CA LEU A 151 -27.61 -16.35 16.96
C LEU A 151 -29.14 -16.34 16.80
N GLU A 152 -29.67 -16.89 15.70
CA GLU A 152 -31.12 -17.08 15.52
C GLU A 152 -31.69 -18.19 16.40
N ARG A 153 -30.89 -19.19 16.77
CA ARG A 153 -31.37 -20.29 17.61
C ARG A 153 -31.62 -19.78 19.02
N GLU A 154 -32.79 -20.09 19.55
CA GLU A 154 -33.03 -19.91 20.98
C GLU A 154 -32.04 -20.77 21.79
N PRO A 155 -31.53 -20.25 22.92
CA PRO A 155 -30.65 -21.03 23.77
C PRO A 155 -31.38 -22.32 24.15
N ARG A 156 -30.78 -23.47 23.81
CA ARG A 156 -31.27 -24.76 24.31
C ARG A 156 -31.31 -24.64 25.83
N LYS A 157 -32.51 -24.73 26.42
CA LYS A 157 -32.64 -25.05 27.85
C LYS A 157 -31.80 -26.30 28.05
N GLY A 158 -30.76 -26.19 28.87
CA GLY A 158 -29.88 -27.31 29.17
C GLY A 158 -30.70 -28.48 29.70
N ASP A 159 -30.30 -29.69 29.27
CA ASP A 159 -30.62 -30.93 29.98
C ASP A 159 -30.01 -30.90 31.40
#